data_AF-A0AAD4IQH1-F1
#
_entry.id   AF-A0AAD4IQH1-F1
#
_cell.length_a   1.000
_cell.length_b   1.000
_cell.length_c   1.000
_cell.angle_alpha   90.00
_cell.angle_beta   90.00
_cell.angle_gamma   90.00
#
_symmetry.space_group_name_H-M   'P 1'
#
loop_
_entity.id
_entity.type
_entity.pdbx_description
1 polymer ?
#
loop_
_entity_poly.entity_id
_entity_poly.type
_entity_poly.pdbx_seq_one_letter_code
_entity_poly.pdbx_strand_id
1 'polypeptide(L)'
;MQRPPATMEEQLMLKAIGEECTWENLPKRLQSTLNSKEEWHRRIIDHCIKKRLPWNTCFARKVCKEGEYYEDMMRYLRRNLALFPYHLAEYVCRVMRVSPFKYYCDMLFEVMKNGMNIPL
;
A
#
# COMPACT_ATOMS: atom_id res chain seq x y z
N MET A 1 -18.92 -9.13 -8.79
CA MET A 1 -18.86 -9.29 -7.31
C MET A 1 -19.18 -7.95 -6.66
N GLN A 2 -20.33 -7.83 -5.98
CA GLN A 2 -20.63 -6.69 -5.11
C GLN A 2 -19.73 -6.84 -3.87
N ARG A 3 -18.81 -5.89 -3.64
CA ARG A 3 -18.03 -5.88 -2.39
C ARG A 3 -19.02 -5.64 -1.25
N PRO A 4 -19.02 -6.46 -0.18
CA PRO A 4 -19.87 -6.18 0.97
C PRO A 4 -19.56 -4.75 1.48
N PRO A 5 -20.57 -4.01 1.97
CA PRO A 5 -20.36 -2.67 2.47
C PRO A 5 -19.31 -2.70 3.59
N ALA A 6 -18.37 -1.75 3.54
CA ALA A 6 -17.32 -1.59 4.55
C ALA A 6 -17.96 -1.49 5.93
N THR A 7 -17.42 -2.23 6.90
CA THR A 7 -17.92 -2.19 8.28
C THR A 7 -17.84 -0.76 8.83
N MET A 8 -18.65 -0.43 9.83
CA MET A 8 -18.60 0.89 10.48
C MET A 8 -17.17 1.24 10.96
N GLU A 9 -16.44 0.25 11.47
CA GLU A 9 -15.05 0.43 11.91
C GLU A 9 -14.10 0.71 10.75
N GLU A 10 -14.28 0.03 9.62
CA GLU A 10 -13.51 0.29 8.41
C GLU A 10 -13.77 1.69 7.87
N GLN A 11 -15.03 2.16 7.88
CA GLN A 11 -15.35 3.53 7.49
C GLN A 11 -14.70 4.58 8.40
N LEU A 12 -14.74 4.36 9.72
CA LEU A 12 -14.07 5.23 10.69
C LEU A 12 -12.55 5.25 10.47
N MET A 13 -11.96 4.09 10.16
CA MET A 13 -10.54 3.98 9.85
C MET A 13 -10.18 4.76 8.59
N LEU A 14 -10.95 4.59 7.51
CA LEU A 14 -10.74 5.30 6.25
C LEU A 14 -10.86 6.82 6.43
N LYS A 15 -11.84 7.27 7.23
CA LYS A 15 -11.98 8.68 7.58
C LYS A 15 -10.75 9.21 8.32
N ALA A 16 -10.29 8.50 9.35
CA ALA A 16 -9.12 8.90 10.13
C ALA A 16 -7.83 8.94 9.28
N ILE A 17 -7.67 8.04 8.30
CA ILE A 17 -6.55 8.10 7.35
C ILE A 17 -6.68 9.32 6.44
N GLY A 18 -7.89 9.60 5.91
CA GLY A 18 -8.15 10.75 5.04
C GLY A 18 -7.95 12.10 5.73
N GLU A 19 -8.22 12.17 7.03
CA GLU A 19 -8.00 13.35 7.88
C GLU A 19 -6.56 13.43 8.43
N GLU A 20 -5.68 12.49 8.06
CA GLU A 20 -4.30 12.36 8.56
C GLU A 20 -4.20 12.35 10.10
N CYS A 21 -5.15 11.68 10.78
CA CYS A 21 -5.19 11.61 12.23
C CYS A 21 -3.98 10.84 12.80
N THR A 22 -3.26 11.47 13.73
CA THR A 22 -2.18 10.80 14.48
C THR A 22 -2.73 9.78 15.47
N TRP A 23 -1.89 8.83 15.90
CA TRP A 23 -2.26 7.79 16.87
C TRP A 23 -2.90 8.39 18.13
N GLU A 24 -2.30 9.45 18.66
CA GLU A 24 -2.70 10.11 19.90
C GLU A 24 -4.09 10.76 19.77
N ASN A 25 -4.49 11.15 18.55
CA ASN A 25 -5.77 11.79 18.25
C ASN A 25 -6.84 10.82 17.73
N LEU A 26 -6.53 9.53 17.63
CA LEU A 26 -7.52 8.53 17.20
C LEU A 26 -8.64 8.38 18.25
N PRO A 27 -9.88 8.11 17.81
CA PRO A 27 -10.94 7.66 18.71
C PRO A 27 -10.49 6.47 19.56
N LYS A 28 -10.79 6.48 20.86
CA LYS A 28 -10.41 5.40 21.80
C LYS A 28 -10.79 4.01 21.29
N ARG A 29 -11.96 3.87 20.65
CA ARG A 29 -12.40 2.63 20.01
C ARG A 29 -11.37 2.11 18.99
N LEU A 30 -10.86 2.98 18.10
CA LEU A 30 -9.86 2.57 17.10
C LEU A 30 -8.52 2.25 17.74
N GLN A 31 -8.08 3.00 18.76
CA GLN A 31 -6.87 2.66 19.52
C GLN A 31 -7.00 1.27 20.16
N SER A 32 -8.14 0.96 20.78
CA SER A 32 -8.40 -0.37 21.35
C SER A 32 -8.42 -1.48 20.31
N THR A 33 -8.96 -1.24 19.10
CA THR A 33 -8.95 -2.25 18.03
C THR A 33 -7.55 -2.49 17.46
N LEU A 34 -6.74 -1.44 17.30
CA LEU A 34 -5.40 -1.51 16.69
C LEU A 34 -4.32 -1.95 17.66
N ASN A 35 -4.54 -1.81 18.97
CA ASN A 35 -3.65 -2.21 20.07
C ASN A 35 -2.27 -1.50 20.12
N SER A 36 -1.82 -0.82 19.07
CA SER A 36 -0.52 -0.13 19.05
C SER A 36 -0.42 0.96 17.97
N LYS A 37 0.50 1.91 18.18
CA LYS A 37 0.86 2.95 17.20
C LYS A 37 1.46 2.34 15.93
N GLU A 38 2.22 1.27 16.07
CA GLU A 38 2.87 0.54 14.99
C GLU A 38 1.84 -0.13 14.08
N GLU A 39 0.78 -0.73 14.64
CA GLU A 39 -0.35 -1.24 13.85
C GLU A 39 -1.05 -0.11 13.10
N TRP A 40 -1.24 1.06 13.72
CA TRP A 40 -1.83 2.21 13.04
C TRP A 40 -0.98 2.67 11.84
N HIS A 41 0.33 2.79 12.03
CA HIS A 41 1.25 3.11 10.94
C HIS A 41 1.15 2.08 9.81
N ARG A 42 1.09 0.78 10.13
CA ARG A 42 0.87 -0.28 9.12
C ARG A 42 -0.44 -0.09 8.36
N ARG A 43 -1.55 0.25 9.02
CA ARG A 43 -2.83 0.51 8.34
C ARG A 43 -2.78 1.72 7.40
N ILE A 44 -2.09 2.79 7.81
CA ILE A 44 -1.87 3.97 6.96
C ILE A 44 -1.11 3.58 5.69
N ILE A 45 0.03 2.89 5.84
CA ILE A 45 0.90 2.47 4.74
C ILE A 45 0.12 1.56 3.78
N ASP A 46 -0.53 0.53 4.31
CA ASP A 46 -1.34 -0.42 3.52
C ASP A 46 -2.44 0.29 2.72
N HIS A 47 -3.14 1.24 3.34
CA HIS A 47 -4.19 2.00 2.66
C HIS A 47 -3.62 2.80 1.49
N CYS A 48 -2.55 3.57 1.72
CA CYS A 48 -1.91 4.39 0.69
C CYS A 48 -1.36 3.54 -0.46
N ILE A 49 -0.72 2.40 -0.15
CA ILE A 49 -0.21 1.44 -1.14
C ILE A 49 -1.34 0.84 -1.97
N LYS A 50 -2.42 0.37 -1.33
CA LYS A 50 -3.58 -0.22 -2.02
C LYS A 50 -4.24 0.79 -2.97
N LYS A 51 -4.24 2.07 -2.60
CA LYS A 51 -4.70 3.19 -3.44
C LYS A 51 -3.65 3.70 -4.43
N ARG A 52 -2.42 3.19 -4.39
CA ARG A 52 -1.28 3.55 -5.25
C ARG A 52 -0.95 5.04 -5.21
N LEU A 53 -1.09 5.67 -4.05
CA LEU A 53 -0.87 7.10 -3.90
C LEU A 53 0.64 7.43 -3.93
N PRO A 54 1.05 8.57 -4.54
CA PRO A 54 2.42 9.07 -4.42
C PRO A 54 2.79 9.31 -2.96
N TRP A 55 4.01 8.93 -2.57
CA TRP A 55 4.45 9.03 -1.17
C TRP A 55 4.34 10.48 -0.66
N ASN A 56 4.88 11.43 -1.42
CA ASN A 56 4.92 12.85 -1.08
C ASN A 56 3.55 13.51 -0.87
N THR A 57 2.46 12.93 -1.40
CA THR A 57 1.09 13.48 -1.28
C THR A 57 0.17 12.69 -0.36
N CYS A 58 0.62 11.58 0.21
CA CYS A 58 -0.21 10.72 1.06
C CYS A 58 0.29 10.64 2.50
N PHE A 59 -0.57 10.16 3.39
CA PHE A 59 -0.30 10.16 4.83
C PHE A 59 0.92 9.31 5.22
N ALA A 60 1.25 8.28 4.42
CA ALA A 60 2.42 7.43 4.62
C ALA A 60 3.73 8.23 4.81
N ARG A 61 3.86 9.43 4.22
CA ARG A 61 5.04 10.31 4.38
C ARG A 61 5.37 10.69 5.81
N LYS A 62 4.38 10.66 6.71
CA LYS A 62 4.56 10.98 8.13
C LYS A 62 4.97 9.77 8.98
N VAL A 63 4.90 8.56 8.43
CA VAL A 63 5.05 7.31 9.20
C VAL A 63 6.08 6.33 8.63
N CYS A 64 6.52 6.49 7.37
CA CYS A 64 7.62 5.71 6.79
C CYS A 64 8.45 6.52 5.78
N LYS A 65 9.64 6.01 5.46
CA LYS A 65 10.54 6.63 4.47
C LYS A 65 10.05 6.35 3.05
N GLU A 66 10.37 7.25 2.12
CA GLU A 66 9.97 7.15 0.71
C GLU A 66 10.45 5.84 0.05
N GLY A 67 11.72 5.46 0.29
CA GLY A 67 12.29 4.21 -0.22
C GLY A 67 11.53 2.96 0.25
N GLU A 68 11.28 2.87 1.56
CA GLU A 68 10.54 1.74 2.18
C GLU A 68 9.12 1.65 1.60
N TYR A 69 8.44 2.79 1.47
CA TYR A 69 7.09 2.86 0.92
C TYR A 69 7.01 2.33 -0.52
N TYR A 70 7.90 2.77 -1.39
CA TYR A 70 7.88 2.33 -2.79
C TYR A 70 8.40 0.89 -2.94
N GLU A 71 9.33 0.43 -2.11
CA GLU A 71 9.69 -1.00 -2.07
C GLU A 71 8.48 -1.87 -1.72
N ASP A 72 7.74 -1.53 -0.66
CA ASP A 72 6.57 -2.27 -0.24
C ASP A 72 5.43 -2.16 -1.25
N MET A 73 5.25 -0.99 -1.88
CA MET A 73 4.31 -0.82 -2.98
C MET A 73 4.65 -1.75 -4.14
N MET A 74 5.91 -1.80 -4.57
CA MET A 74 6.32 -2.63 -5.70
C MET A 74 6.18 -4.12 -5.38
N ARG A 75 6.46 -4.55 -4.14
CA ARG A 75 6.18 -5.92 -3.67
C ARG A 75 4.67 -6.21 -3.71
N TYR A 76 3.84 -5.30 -3.21
CA TYR A 76 2.39 -5.43 -3.23
C TYR A 76 1.86 -5.54 -4.67
N LEU A 77 2.28 -4.65 -5.57
CA LEU A 77 1.81 -4.64 -6.96
C LEU A 77 2.21 -5.93 -7.70
N ARG A 78 3.44 -6.42 -7.56
CA ARG A 78 3.86 -7.69 -8.19
C ARG A 78 3.08 -8.89 -7.65
N ARG A 79 2.94 -9.01 -6.32
CA ARG A 79 2.15 -10.08 -5.69
C ARG A 79 0.69 -10.11 -6.15
N ASN A 80 0.12 -8.95 -6.45
CA ASN A 80 -1.26 -8.83 -6.94
C ASN A 80 -1.36 -8.79 -8.47
N LEU A 81 -0.29 -9.15 -9.19
CA LEU A 81 -0.21 -9.14 -10.66
C LEU A 81 -0.69 -7.81 -11.28
N ALA A 82 -0.45 -6.70 -10.59
CA ALA A 82 -0.87 -5.39 -11.03
C ALA A 82 0.04 -4.85 -12.13
N LEU A 83 -0.53 -4.14 -13.11
CA LEU A 83 0.22 -3.41 -14.11
C LEU A 83 1.23 -2.44 -13.49
N PHE A 84 2.30 -2.18 -14.22
CA PHE A 84 3.32 -1.20 -13.85
C PHE A 84 2.69 0.17 -13.53
N PRO A 85 3.07 0.82 -12.41
CA PRO A 85 2.46 2.08 -11.99
C PRO A 85 3.03 3.28 -12.79
N TYR A 86 2.52 3.52 -13.99
CA TYR A 86 3.03 4.58 -14.87
C TYR A 86 2.95 5.99 -14.29
N HIS A 87 1.96 6.27 -13.43
CA HIS A 87 1.85 7.55 -12.73
C HIS A 87 2.96 7.77 -11.68
N LEU A 88 3.70 6.71 -11.33
CA LEU A 88 4.86 6.74 -10.44
C LEU A 88 6.17 6.48 -11.19
N ALA A 89 6.13 6.45 -12.54
CA ALA A 89 7.26 6.06 -13.36
C ALA A 89 8.50 6.92 -13.13
N GLU A 90 8.35 8.21 -12.80
CA GLU A 90 9.49 9.06 -12.52
C GLU A 90 10.33 8.50 -11.36
N TYR A 91 9.72 8.23 -10.22
CA TYR A 91 10.42 7.67 -9.07
C TYR A 91 10.88 6.23 -9.35
N VAL A 92 10.00 5.37 -9.87
CA VAL A 92 10.29 3.94 -10.07
C VAL A 92 11.42 3.75 -11.08
N CYS A 93 11.42 4.47 -12.20
CA CYS A 93 12.46 4.34 -13.21
C CYS A 93 13.75 5.06 -12.81
N ARG A 94 13.68 6.29 -12.28
CA ARG A 94 14.89 7.09 -12.01
C ARG A 94 15.56 6.73 -10.69
N VAL A 95 14.77 6.57 -9.62
CA VAL A 95 15.29 6.35 -8.26
C VAL A 95 15.47 4.85 -8.01
N MET A 96 14.43 4.05 -8.22
CA MET A 96 14.52 2.60 -7.97
C MET A 96 15.22 1.83 -9.10
N ARG A 97 15.47 2.47 -10.25
CA ARG A 97 16.11 1.85 -11.43
C ARG A 97 15.36 0.61 -11.95
N VAL A 98 14.02 0.63 -11.85
CA VAL A 98 13.15 -0.44 -12.35
C VAL A 98 12.42 0.06 -13.60
N SER A 99 12.76 -0.50 -14.76
CA SER A 99 12.01 -0.25 -15.99
C SER A 99 10.70 -1.06 -16.03
N PRO A 100 9.69 -0.65 -16.80
CA PRO A 100 8.48 -1.46 -17.02
C PRO A 100 8.79 -2.87 -17.52
N PHE A 101 9.75 -3.01 -18.44
CA PHE A 101 10.21 -4.32 -18.92
C PHE A 101 10.72 -5.19 -17.79
N LYS A 102 11.67 -4.67 -16.99
CA LYS A 102 12.22 -5.39 -15.83
C LYS A 102 11.12 -5.79 -14.84
N TYR A 103 10.18 -4.89 -14.56
CA TYR A 103 9.07 -5.15 -13.65
C TYR A 103 8.24 -6.37 -14.08
N TYR A 104 7.88 -6.46 -15.37
CA TYR A 104 7.11 -7.59 -15.87
C TYR A 104 7.95 -8.88 -15.94
N CYS A 105 9.24 -8.80 -16.28
CA CYS A 105 10.14 -9.95 -16.21
C CYS A 105 10.21 -10.51 -14.78
N ASP A 106 10.41 -9.65 -13.78
CA ASP A 106 10.49 -10.04 -12.37
C ASP A 106 9.15 -10.67 -11.91
N MET A 107 8.01 -10.10 -12.30
CA MET A 107 6.68 -10.66 -11.98
C MET A 107 6.46 -12.04 -12.61
N LEU A 108 6.76 -12.20 -13.91
CA LEU A 108 6.64 -13.49 -14.58
C LEU A 108 7.54 -14.55 -13.96
N PHE A 109 8.78 -14.18 -13.62
CA PHE A 109 9.71 -15.06 -12.94
C PHE A 109 9.18 -15.50 -11.56
N GLU A 110 8.63 -14.57 -10.78
CA GLU A 110 7.99 -14.87 -9.49
C GLU A 110 6.80 -15.86 -9.66
N VAL A 111 5.95 -15.67 -10.67
CA VAL A 111 4.83 -16.57 -10.98
C VAL A 111 5.33 -17.97 -11.36
N MET A 112 6.32 -18.05 -12.24
CA MET A 112 6.87 -19.33 -12.70
C MET A 112 7.58 -20.08 -11.58
N LYS A 113 8.32 -19.38 -10.71
CA LYS A 113 9.05 -19.97 -9.59
C LYS A 113 8.15 -20.53 -8.50
N ASN A 114 7.02 -19.86 -8.22
CA ASN A 114 6.14 -20.23 -7.11
C ASN A 114 5.11 -21.32 -7.48
N GLY A 115 5.16 -21.87 -8.70
CA GLY A 115 4.12 -22.75 -9.25
C GLY A 115 2.88 -21.94 -9.65
N MET A 116 2.20 -22.34 -10.72
CA MET A 116 1.07 -21.63 -11.35
C MET A 116 -0.18 -21.53 -10.44
N ASN A 117 -0.11 -20.80 -9.34
CA ASN A 117 -1.27 -20.43 -8.54
C ASN A 117 -1.68 -19.01 -8.93
N ILE A 118 -2.11 -18.85 -10.19
CA ILE A 118 -2.78 -17.64 -10.65
C ILE A 118 -4.20 -17.72 -10.08
N PRO A 119 -4.61 -16.83 -9.17
CA PRO A 119 -6.00 -16.77 -8.76
C PRO A 119 -6.83 -16.36 -9.98
N LEU A 120 -7.50 -17.33 -10.60
CA LEU A 120 -8.54 -17.12 -11.61
C LEU A 120 -9.85 -16.72 -10.94
#